data_AF-K9FMR6-F1
#
_entry.id   AF-K9FMR6-F1
#
_cell.length_a   1.000
_cell.length_b   1.000
_cell.length_c   1.000
_cell.angle_alpha   90.00
_cell.angle_beta   90.00
_cell.angle_gamma   90.00
#
_symmetry.space_group_name_H-M   'P 1'
#
loop_
_entity.id
_entity.type
_entity.pdbx_description
1 polymer ?
#
loop_
_entity_poly.entity_id
_entity_poly.type
_entity_poly.pdbx_seq_one_letter_code
_entity_poly.pdbx_strand_id
1 'polypeptide(L)' 'MRFISQNTSLPVPKILCTFTHRDCSYTLKERIKGDMIGIGWVNRSE' A
#
# COMPACT_ATOMS: atom_id res chain seq x y z
N MET A 1 -8.52 1.99 -5.82
CA MET A 1 -8.71 1.89 -4.35
C MET A 1 -9.82 2.78 -3.78
N ARG A 2 -10.45 3.69 -4.54
CA ARG A 2 -11.50 4.58 -4.01
C ARG A 2 -12.69 3.83 -3.40
N PHE A 3 -13.13 2.75 -4.04
CA PHE A 3 -14.17 1.87 -3.50
C PHE A 3 -13.84 1.35 -2.08
N ILE A 4 -12.64 0.81 -1.88
CA ILE A 4 -12.21 0.27 -0.57
C ILE A 4 -12.16 1.39 0.47
N SER A 5 -11.61 2.56 0.11
CA SER A 5 -11.57 3.74 1.00
C SER A 5 -12.95 4.22 1.43
N GLN A 6 -13.97 4.07 0.58
CA GLN A 6 -15.33 4.56 0.84
C GLN A 6 -16.16 3.56 1.65
N ASN A 7 -15.80 2.28 1.60
CA ASN A 7 -16.61 1.20 2.19
C ASN A 7 -15.94 0.52 3.39
N THR A 8 -14.72 0.90 3.76
CA THR A 8 -13.98 0.32 4.90
C THR A 8 -13.20 1.40 5.64
N SER A 9 -12.84 1.13 6.89
CA SER A 9 -11.91 1.95 7.67
C SER A 9 -10.43 1.62 7.41
N LEU A 10 -10.15 0.71 6.46
CA LEU A 10 -8.79 0.29 6.15
C LEU A 10 -8.03 1.45 5.48
N PRO A 11 -6.82 1.78 5.95
CA PRO A 11 -5.99 2.77 5.27
C PRO A 11 -5.61 2.24 3.89
N VAL A 12 -5.90 3.03 2.86
CA VAL A 12 -5.50 2.71 1.48
C VAL A 12 -4.54 3.77 0.94
N PRO A 13 -3.56 3.39 0.10
CA PRO A 13 -2.58 4.33 -0.38
C PRO A 13 -3.20 5.24 -1.44
N LYS A 14 -3.14 6.57 -1.22
CA LYS A 14 -3.55 7.56 -2.22
C LYS A 14 -2.46 7.71 -3.26
N ILE A 15 -2.84 7.67 -4.53
CA ILE A 15 -1.91 7.89 -5.65
C ILE A 15 -1.62 9.39 -5.73
N LEU A 16 -0.35 9.75 -5.70
CA LEU A 16 0.11 11.14 -5.83
C LEU A 16 0.42 11.46 -7.30
N CYS A 17 1.18 10.60 -7.97
CA CYS A 17 1.46 10.72 -9.39
C CYS A 17 1.82 9.37 -10.02
N THR A 18 1.71 9.31 -11.34
CA THR A 18 2.18 8.21 -12.17
C THR A 18 3.06 8.78 -13.27
N PHE A 19 4.22 8.18 -13.49
CA PHE A 19 5.15 8.63 -14.52
C PHE A 19 5.88 7.43 -15.13
N THR A 20 6.33 7.61 -16.36
CA THR A 20 7.13 6.60 -17.06
C THR A 20 8.58 7.07 -17.11
N HIS A 21 9.51 6.19 -16.79
CA HIS A 21 10.94 6.43 -16.90
C HIS A 21 11.62 5.17 -17.42
N ARG A 22 12.35 5.28 -18.55
CA ARG A 22 12.99 4.15 -19.24
C ARG A 22 12.02 2.99 -19.49
N ASP A 23 10.86 3.30 -20.06
CA ASP A 23 9.79 2.35 -20.37
C ASP A 23 9.20 1.60 -19.16
N CYS A 24 9.56 1.99 -17.94
CA CYS A 24 8.99 1.49 -16.70
C CYS A 24 7.96 2.48 -16.15
N SER A 25 6.76 2.00 -15.83
CA SER A 25 5.72 2.80 -15.17
C SER A 25 5.91 2.79 -13.66
N TYR A 26 6.04 3.97 -13.07
CA TYR A 26 6.15 4.18 -11.63
C TYR A 26 4.87 4.84 -11.12
N THR A 27 4.40 4.38 -9.97
CA THR A 27 3.26 4.97 -9.26
C THR A 27 3.72 5.40 -7.87
N LEU A 28 3.79 6.71 -7.65
CA LEU A 28 4.05 7.28 -6.34
C LEU A 28 2.76 7.30 -5.54
N LYS A 29 2.84 6.86 -4.29
CA LYS A 29 1.70 6.79 -3.38
C LYS A 29 2.09 7.32 -2.00
N GLU A 30 1.11 7.81 -1.25
CA GLU A 30 1.29 8.14 0.16
C GLU A 30 1.74 6.91 0.96
N ARG A 31 2.64 7.10 1.93
CA ARG A 31 3.13 6.03 2.79
C ARG A 31 2.09 5.71 3.86
N ILE A 32 1.71 4.44 3.95
CA ILE A 32 0.97 3.91 5.09
C ILE A 32 1.97 3.54 6.18
N LYS A 33 1.76 4.06 7.40
CA LYS A 33 2.62 3.76 8.55
C LYS A 33 2.31 2.35 9.06
N GLY A 34 3.36 1.56 9.27
CA GLY A 34 3.28 0.21 9.80
C GLY A 34 4.13 -0.76 9.00
N ASP A 35 4.17 -1.99 9.48
CA ASP A 35 4.84 -3.12 8.85
C ASP A 35 3.80 -4.06 8.22
N MET A 36 4.20 -4.79 7.19
CA MET A 36 3.33 -5.81 6.60
C MET A 36 2.96 -6.84 7.67
N ILE A 37 1.67 -7.18 7.77
CA ILE A 37 1.17 -8.14 8.76
C ILE A 37 1.88 -9.50 8.70
N GLY A 38 2.36 -9.89 7.52
CA GLY A 38 3.12 -11.13 7.33
C GLY A 38 4.52 -11.11 7.91
N ILE A 39 5.07 -9.94 8.27
CA ILE A 39 6.41 -9.85 8.87
C ILE A 39 6.38 -10.54 10.23
N GLY A 40 7.22 -11.57 10.38
CA GLY A 40 7.32 -12.35 11.61
C GLY A 40 6.13 -13.27 11.88
N TRP A 41 5.16 -13.38 10.96
CA TRP A 41 3.95 -14.18 11.17
C TRP A 41 4.27 -15.66 11.41
N VAL A 42 5.19 -16.22 10.63
CA VAL A 42 5.65 -17.62 10.78
C VAL A 42 6.49 -17.87 12.04
N ASN A 43 6.95 -16.81 12.71
CA ASN A 43 7.78 -16.89 13.92
C ASN A 43 7.00 -16.52 15.19
N ARG A 44 5.68 -16.31 15.10
CA ARG A 44 4.83 -16.07 16.28
C ARG A 44 4.65 -17.37 17.07
N SER A 45 4.63 -17.25 18.39
CA SER A 45 4.16 -18.33 19.26
C SER A 45 2.67 -18.62 19.00
N GLU A 46 2.25 -19.85 19.25
CA GLU A 46 0.83 -20.23 19.32
C GLU A 46 0.08 -19.46 20.41
#